data_AF-A0A7Y4RBH4-F1
#
_entry.id   AF-A0A7Y4RBH4-F1
#
_cell.length_a   1.000
_cell.length_b   1.000
_cell.length_c   1.000
_cell.angle_alpha   90.00
_cell.angle_beta   90.00
_cell.angle_gamma   90.00
#
_symmetry.space_group_name_H-M   'P 1'
#
loop_
_entity.id
_entity.type
_entity.pdbx_description
1 polymer ?
#
loop_
_entity_poly.entity_id
_entity_poly.type
_entity_poly.pdbx_seq_one_letter_code
_entity_poly.pdbx_strand_id
1 'polypeptide(L)' 'MSDDRWQRVQGLFEQAVGIAAPERAGFLDAVCAGDDGLRAEVESLLEHDGRANRGFLRTAVGARELG' A
#
# COMPACT_ATOMS: atom_id res chain seq x y z
N MET A 1 -8.23 -15.88 -8.08
CA MET A 1 -8.16 -14.47 -8.51
C MET A 1 -8.05 -14.49 -10.02
N SER A 2 -9.04 -13.97 -10.75
CA SER A 2 -8.91 -13.83 -12.21
C SER A 2 -7.85 -12.78 -12.53
N ASP A 3 -7.13 -12.94 -13.63
CA ASP A 3 -6.02 -12.06 -14.03
C ASP A 3 -6.47 -10.57 -14.08
N ASP A 4 -7.66 -10.30 -14.63
CA ASP A 4 -8.29 -8.97 -14.65
C ASP A 4 -8.47 -8.32 -13.27
N ARG A 5 -8.84 -9.11 -12.25
CA ARG A 5 -9.05 -8.57 -10.90
C ARG A 5 -7.73 -8.15 -10.29
N TRP A 6 -6.70 -8.97 -10.46
CA TRP A 6 -5.35 -8.67 -9.97
C TRP A 6 -4.77 -7.42 -10.65
N GLN A 7 -4.89 -7.31 -11.98
CA GLN A 7 -4.44 -6.13 -12.72
C GLN A 7 -5.12 -4.84 -12.23
N ARG A 8 -6.42 -4.90 -11.94
CA ARG A 8 -7.15 -3.75 -11.38
C ARG A 8 -6.70 -3.39 -9.98
N VAL A 9 -6.50 -4.37 -9.09
CA VAL A 9 -5.96 -4.16 -7.75
C VAL A 9 -4.57 -3.52 -7.83
N GLN A 10 -3.69 -4.04 -8.69
CA GLN A 10 -2.33 -3.53 -8.86
C GLN A 10 -2.33 -2.08 -9.35
N GLY A 11 -3.11 -1.75 -10.39
CA GLY A 11 -3.17 -0.39 -10.93
C GLY A 11 -3.73 0.63 -9.93
N LEU A 12 -4.67 0.23 -9.07
CA LEU A 12 -5.18 1.08 -7.99
C LEU A 12 -4.16 1.26 -6.87
N PHE A 13 -3.45 0.18 -6.50
CA PHE A 13 -2.38 0.24 -5.52
C PHE A 13 -1.28 1.21 -5.96
N GLU A 14 -0.74 1.06 -7.18
CA GLU A 14 0.33 1.91 -7.72
C GLU A 14 -0.02 3.41 -7.69
N GLN A 15 -1.27 3.76 -8.01
CA GLN A 15 -1.76 5.13 -7.89
C GLN A 15 -1.85 5.58 -6.42
N ALA A 16 -2.41 4.74 -5.56
CA ALA A 16 -2.63 5.07 -4.15
C ALA A 16 -1.33 5.22 -3.35
N VAL A 17 -0.22 4.56 -3.72
CA VAL A 17 1.07 4.73 -3.02
C VAL A 17 1.59 6.16 -3.14
N GLY A 18 1.31 6.82 -4.27
CA GLY A 18 1.71 8.20 -4.55
C GLY A 18 0.86 9.26 -3.85
N ILE A 19 -0.26 8.86 -3.24
CA ILE A 19 -1.19 9.75 -2.54
C ILE A 19 -0.84 9.80 -1.04
N ALA A 20 -1.03 10.95 -0.39
CA ALA A 20 -0.82 11.05 1.05
C ALA A 20 -1.80 10.16 1.82
N ALA A 21 -1.35 9.51 2.88
CA ALA A 21 -2.17 8.58 3.68
C ALA A 21 -3.59 9.07 4.02
N PRO A 22 -3.82 10.33 4.48
CA PRO A 22 -5.18 10.80 4.78
C PRO A 22 -6.08 10.96 3.54
N GLU A 23 -5.51 11.12 2.36
CA GLU A 23 -6.25 11.35 1.10
C GLU A 23 -6.60 10.03 0.37
N ARG A 24 -5.88 8.94 0.68
CA ARG A 24 -6.06 7.62 0.04
C ARG A 24 -7.49 7.10 0.21
N ALA A 25 -8.11 7.31 1.36
CA ALA A 25 -9.46 6.81 1.64
C ALA A 25 -10.51 7.40 0.68
N GLY A 26 -10.44 8.70 0.40
CA GLY A 26 -11.35 9.37 -0.53
C GLY A 26 -11.07 9.00 -2.00
N PHE A 27 -9.80 8.82 -2.35
CA PHE A 27 -9.43 8.27 -3.66
C PHE A 27 -10.03 6.89 -3.89
N LEU A 28 -9.87 5.97 -2.92
CA LEU A 28 -10.39 4.61 -3.01
C LEU A 28 -11.92 4.57 -3.09
N ASP A 29 -12.63 5.44 -2.36
CA ASP A 29 -14.09 5.54 -2.47
C ASP A 29 -14.53 5.91 -3.90
N ALA A 30 -13.83 6.87 -4.51
CA ALA A 30 -14.17 7.34 -5.85
C ALA A 30 -13.90 6.29 -6.93
N VAL A 31 -12.76 5.58 -6.87
CA VAL A 31 -12.33 4.65 -7.93
C VAL A 31 -12.88 3.23 -7.77
N CYS A 32 -13.18 2.80 -6.55
CA CYS A 32 -13.81 1.49 -6.30
C CYS A 32 -15.32 1.52 -6.56
N ALA A 33 -15.97 2.69 -6.56
CA ALA A 33 -17.37 2.88 -6.94
C ALA A 33 -18.36 1.89 -6.25
N GLY A 34 -18.10 1.57 -4.98
CA GLY A 34 -18.91 0.64 -4.19
C GLY A 34 -18.49 -0.84 -4.27
N ASP A 35 -17.40 -1.18 -4.96
CA ASP A 35 -16.77 -2.51 -4.85
C ASP A 35 -15.92 -2.58 -3.58
N ASP A 36 -16.57 -2.88 -2.45
CA ASP A 36 -15.95 -2.99 -1.14
C ASP A 36 -14.87 -4.09 -1.10
N GLY A 37 -15.05 -5.16 -1.87
CA GLY A 37 -14.06 -6.24 -1.96
C GLY A 37 -12.78 -5.77 -2.63
N LEU A 38 -12.90 -5.02 -3.73
CA LEU A 38 -11.76 -4.42 -4.43
C LEU A 38 -11.05 -3.40 -3.53
N ARG A 39 -11.82 -2.56 -2.83
CA ARG A 39 -11.29 -1.58 -1.88
C ARG A 39 -10.47 -2.27 -0.79
N ALA A 40 -11.03 -3.28 -0.14
CA ALA A 40 -10.37 -4.00 0.95
C ALA A 40 -9.04 -4.66 0.52
N GLU A 41 -8.99 -5.21 -0.70
CA GLU A 41 -7.75 -5.79 -1.24
C GLU A 41 -6.65 -4.72 -1.41
N VAL A 42 -6.99 -3.55 -1.96
CA VAL A 42 -6.03 -2.45 -2.15
C VAL A 42 -5.59 -1.86 -0.80
N GLU A 43 -6.51 -1.69 0.14
CA GLU A 43 -6.20 -1.22 1.50
C GLU A 43 -5.23 -2.16 2.22
N SER A 44 -5.44 -3.47 2.13
CA SER A 44 -4.54 -4.48 2.69
C SER A 44 -3.11 -4.36 2.13
N LEU A 45 -2.96 -4.11 0.83
CA LEU A 45 -1.64 -3.89 0.22
C LEU A 45 -0.98 -2.59 0.72
N LEU A 46 -1.74 -1.50 0.81
CA LEU A 46 -1.24 -0.20 1.31
C LEU A 46 -0.81 -0.27 2.78
N GLU A 47 -1.51 -1.03 3.60
CA GLU A 47 -1.11 -1.28 4.99
C GLU A 47 0.24 -2.00 5.08
N HIS A 48 0.45 -3.02 4.25
CA HIS A 48 1.71 -3.76 4.20
C HIS A 48 2.87 -2.88 3.70
N ASP A 49 2.65 -2.06 2.67
CA ASP A 49 3.63 -1.09 2.18
C ASP A 49 4.01 -0.06 3.26
N GLY A 50 3.00 0.52 3.93
CA GLY A 50 3.22 1.47 5.03
C GLY A 50 3.98 0.85 6.21
N ARG A 51 3.75 -0.44 6.50
CA ARG A 51 4.51 -1.20 7.51
C ARG A 51 5.94 -1.51 7.06
N ALA A 52 6.16 -1.86 5.78
CA ALA A 52 7.48 -2.12 5.22
C ALA A 52 8.35 -0.85 5.23
N ASN A 53 7.79 0.30 4.86
CA ASN A 53 8.48 1.59 4.88
C ASN A 53 8.81 2.05 6.33
N ARG A 54 7.96 1.71 7.31
CA ARG A 54 8.24 1.98 8.75
C ARG A 54 9.20 0.98 9.40
N GLY A 55 9.33 -0.23 8.84
CA GLY A 55 10.14 -1.32 9.41
C GLY A 55 11.56 -1.41 8.87
N PHE A 56 11.81 -0.97 7.63
CA PHE A 56 13.12 -1.13 6.98
C PHE A 56 14.16 -0.09 7.45
N LEU A 57 13.75 1.12 7.84
CA LEU A 57 14.66 2.19 8.26
C LEU A 57 15.05 2.16 9.75
N ARG A 58 14.69 1.14 10.53
CA ARG A 58 15.07 1.05 11.97
C ARG A 58 16.28 0.16 12.28
N THR A 59 16.84 -0.57 11.32
CA THR A 59 17.89 -1.56 11.62
C THR A 59 19.19 -1.41 10.80
N ALA A 60 19.35 -0.35 10.00
CA ALA A 60 20.53 -0.21 9.14
C ALA A 60 21.39 1.04 9.42
N VAL A 61 21.60 1.44 10.67
CA VAL A 61 22.79 2.21 11.08
C VAL A 61 23.14 1.82 12.53
N GLY A 62 24.26 1.13 12.73
CA GLY A 62 24.86 0.97 14.07
C GLY A 62 25.29 -0.44 14.46
N ALA A 63 26.15 -1.10 13.67
CA ALA A 63 26.92 -2.25 14.17
C ALA A 63 28.25 -2.42 13.40
N ARG A 64 29.12 -1.40 13.47
CA ARG A 64 30.55 -1.53 13.17
C ARG A 64 31.36 -0.60 14.06
N GLU A 65 31.70 -1.07 15.27
CA GLU A 65 32.82 -0.62 16.10
C GLU A 65 33.33 -1.90 16.78
N LEU A 66 34.12 -2.74 16.09
CA LEU A 66 35.57 -2.92 16.32
C LEU A 66 36.06 -2.44 17.70
N GLY A 67 36.38 -3.41 18.56
CA GLY A 67 37.15 -3.27 19.80
C GLY A 67 37.65 -4.65 20.23
#